data_AF-A0A721G9J8-F1
#
_entry.id   AF-A0A721G9J8-F1
#
_cell.length_a   1.000
_cell.length_b   1.000
_cell.length_c   1.000
_cell.angle_alpha   90.00
_cell.angle_beta   90.00
_cell.angle_gamma   90.00
#
_symmetry.space_group_name_H-M   'P 1'
#
loop_
_entity.id
_entity.type
_entity.pdbx_description
1 polymer ?
#
loop_
_entity_poly.entity_id
_entity_poly.type
_entity_poly.pdbx_seq_one_letter_code
_entity_poly.pdbx_strand_id
1 'polypeptide(L)'
;LYGELTGMISDVDLGEMKIEPAAPAGQFQRLDSPCPSCGKHIVIRPKGYFCTGCEFKIWSEFSGKKITQAQAEKLVKSGKTDLIKGFKKKSGGTYDTVLVLEDKKTGKLGFPARAKK
;
A
#
# COMPACT_ATOMS: atom_id res chain seq x y z
N LEU A 1 33.81 -10.29 41.26
CA LEU A 1 34.37 -9.99 39.93
C LEU A 1 34.13 -11.24 39.08
N TYR A 2 32.92 -11.39 38.52
CA TYR A 2 32.46 -12.64 37.89
C TYR A 2 33.05 -12.76 36.47
N GLY A 3 34.19 -13.43 36.39
CA GLY A 3 34.90 -13.78 35.14
C GLY A 3 34.55 -15.16 34.59
N GLU A 4 33.35 -15.69 34.84
CA GLU A 4 32.97 -17.05 34.44
C GLU A 4 31.54 -17.12 33.84
N LEU A 5 31.20 -16.16 32.97
CA LEU A 5 29.97 -16.24 32.18
C LEU A 5 30.28 -16.53 30.70
N THR A 6 31.15 -17.51 30.45
CA THR A 6 31.51 -17.96 29.09
C THR A 6 31.47 -19.49 28.99
N GLY A 7 30.38 -20.09 29.46
CA GLY A 7 30.22 -21.57 29.43
C GLY A 7 28.85 -22.07 29.00
N MET A 8 27.89 -21.21 28.68
CA MET A 8 26.53 -21.62 28.30
C MET A 8 25.96 -20.74 27.18
N ILE A 9 26.70 -20.62 26.07
CA ILE A 9 26.09 -20.37 24.76
C ILE A 9 26.78 -21.31 23.78
N SER A 10 26.55 -22.60 23.96
CA SER A 10 26.95 -23.63 23.01
C SER A 10 25.74 -24.53 22.84
N ASP A 11 25.20 -24.50 21.63
CA ASP A 11 24.01 -25.20 21.15
C ASP A 11 22.67 -24.47 21.33
N VAL A 12 22.51 -23.34 20.63
CA VAL A 12 21.23 -23.07 19.96
C VAL A 12 21.50 -23.16 18.47
N ASP A 13 21.26 -24.37 17.96
CA ASP A 13 21.14 -24.69 16.55
C ASP A 13 20.24 -23.65 15.85
N LEU A 14 20.84 -22.85 14.96
CA LEU A 14 20.15 -21.94 14.04
C LEU A 14 19.55 -22.73 12.86
N GLY A 15 19.06 -23.94 13.13
CA GLY A 15 18.39 -24.82 12.19
C GLY A 15 16.93 -24.40 12.00
N GLU A 16 16.64 -23.84 10.83
CA GLU A 16 15.33 -23.84 10.19
C GLU A 16 14.10 -23.68 11.10
N MET A 17 14.00 -22.55 11.79
CA MET A 17 12.70 -22.10 12.27
C MET A 17 11.94 -21.48 11.10
N LYS A 18 11.09 -22.30 10.47
CA LYS A 18 9.95 -21.83 9.69
C LYS A 18 9.13 -20.87 10.55
N ILE A 19 9.36 -19.58 10.38
CA ILE A 19 8.47 -18.55 10.91
C ILE A 19 7.24 -18.57 9.99
N GLU A 20 6.24 -19.38 10.32
CA GLU A 20 4.87 -19.05 9.92
C GLU A 20 4.49 -17.78 10.69
N PRO A 21 4.24 -16.64 10.01
CA PRO A 21 3.98 -15.39 10.71
C PRO A 21 2.61 -15.48 11.39
N ALA A 22 2.63 -15.69 12.70
CA ALA A 22 1.51 -15.44 13.57
C ALA A 22 1.00 -14.01 13.30
N ALA A 23 -0.29 -13.91 12.95
CA ALA A 23 -0.96 -12.67 12.57
C ALA A 23 -0.58 -11.53 13.53
N PRO A 24 0.03 -10.43 13.05
CA PRO A 24 0.59 -9.45 13.97
C PRO A 24 -0.51 -8.62 14.62
N ALA A 25 -0.49 -8.61 15.94
CA ALA A 25 -1.27 -7.73 16.78
C ALA A 25 -1.09 -6.26 16.37
N GLY A 26 -2.21 -5.55 16.19
CA GLY A 26 -2.29 -4.09 16.33
C GLY A 26 -1.41 -3.24 15.41
N GLN A 27 -1.05 -3.71 14.21
CA GLN A 27 -0.32 -2.88 13.26
C GLN A 27 -1.28 -1.89 12.59
N PHE A 28 -1.10 -0.59 12.83
CA PHE A 28 -1.69 0.45 12.00
C PHE A 28 -1.30 0.15 10.54
N GLN A 29 -2.27 -0.25 9.72
CA GLN A 29 -2.03 -0.59 8.32
C GLN A 29 -1.36 0.62 7.64
N ARG A 30 -0.18 0.41 7.06
CA ARG A 30 0.62 1.43 6.37
C ARG A 30 1.05 0.87 5.02
N LEU A 31 1.27 1.73 4.06
CA LEU A 31 1.94 1.34 2.82
C LEU A 31 3.43 1.19 3.08
N ASP A 32 4.02 0.16 2.49
CA ASP A 32 5.47 -0.07 2.51
C ASP A 32 6.21 1.02 1.73
N SER A 33 5.54 1.57 0.70
CA SER A 33 6.11 2.60 -0.16
C SER A 33 5.95 4.01 0.41
N PRO A 34 7.01 4.83 0.41
CA PRO A 34 6.94 6.23 0.82
C PRO A 34 6.13 7.05 -0.18
N CYS A 35 5.53 8.15 0.30
CA CYS A 35 4.75 9.04 -0.54
C CYS A 35 5.62 9.69 -1.63
N PRO A 36 5.22 9.67 -2.92
CA PRO A 36 5.99 10.25 -4.01
C PRO A 36 6.07 11.78 -3.95
N SER A 37 5.23 12.44 -3.14
CA SER A 37 5.26 13.90 -2.99
C SER A 37 6.22 14.40 -1.91
N CYS A 38 6.43 13.63 -0.84
CA CYS A 38 7.14 14.11 0.35
C CYS A 38 8.04 13.08 1.02
N GLY A 39 8.06 11.82 0.55
CA GLY A 39 8.87 10.74 1.11
C GLY A 39 8.39 10.16 2.44
N LYS A 40 7.28 10.65 3.01
CA LYS A 40 6.75 10.16 4.30
C LYS A 40 5.87 8.92 4.14
N HIS A 41 5.65 8.21 5.24
CA HIS A 41 4.76 7.06 5.30
C HIS A 41 3.30 7.43 5.00
N ILE A 42 2.60 6.51 4.33
CA ILE A 42 1.16 6.62 4.07
C ILE A 42 0.43 5.65 5.00
N VAL A 43 -0.50 6.17 5.79
CA VAL A 43 -1.35 5.38 6.68
C VAL A 43 -2.63 4.97 5.97
N ILE A 44 -3.01 3.72 6.17
CA ILE A 44 -4.24 3.13 5.65
C ILE A 44 -5.32 3.33 6.70
N ARG A 45 -6.38 4.00 6.31
CA ARG A 45 -7.57 4.27 7.11
C ARG A 45 -8.77 3.62 6.41
N PRO A 46 -9.88 3.36 7.13
CA PRO A 46 -11.10 2.86 6.50
C PRO A 46 -11.63 3.78 5.38
N LYS A 47 -11.43 5.10 5.53
CA LYS A 47 -11.79 6.11 4.51
C LYS A 47 -10.85 6.13 3.29
N GLY A 48 -9.65 5.56 3.40
CA GLY A 48 -8.63 5.73 2.36
C GLY A 48 -7.21 5.74 2.88
N TYR A 49 -6.28 6.06 1.99
CA TYR A 49 -4.85 6.18 2.26
C TYR A 49 -4.50 7.65 2.44
N PHE A 50 -3.92 7.98 3.58
CA PHE A 50 -3.59 9.37 3.93
C PHE A 50 -2.11 9.47 4.25
N CYS A 51 -1.42 10.43 3.65
CA CYS A 51 -0.04 10.69 4.01
C CYS A 51 0.02 11.44 5.35
N THR A 52 1.00 11.09 6.18
CA THR A 52 1.18 11.72 7.50
C THR A 52 1.80 13.12 7.44
N GLY A 53 2.31 13.57 6.29
CA GLY A 53 2.91 14.91 6.26
C GLY A 53 2.94 15.63 4.92
N CYS A 54 1.98 15.33 4.04
CA CYS A 54 1.58 16.21 2.96
C CYS A 54 0.07 16.09 2.74
N GLU A 55 -0.49 16.85 1.79
CA GLU A 55 -1.92 16.84 1.48
C GLU A 55 -2.37 15.62 0.65
N PHE A 56 -1.48 14.64 0.46
CA PHE A 56 -1.75 13.42 -0.29
C PHE A 56 -2.80 12.56 0.41
N LYS A 57 -3.96 12.43 -0.24
CA LYS A 57 -5.09 11.62 0.21
C LYS A 57 -5.68 10.85 -0.96
N ILE A 58 -5.84 9.55 -0.77
CA ILE A 58 -6.44 8.63 -1.73
C ILE A 58 -7.66 8.02 -1.05
N TRP A 59 -8.81 8.02 -1.71
CA TRP A 59 -10.00 7.35 -1.19
C TRP A 59 -9.90 5.84 -1.35
N SER A 60 -10.32 5.08 -0.33
CA SER A 60 -10.31 3.61 -0.40
C SER A 60 -11.33 3.10 -1.41
N GLU A 61 -12.40 3.84 -1.63
CA GLU A 61 -13.39 3.59 -2.67
C GLU A 61 -13.26 4.62 -3.80
N PHE A 62 -13.08 4.14 -5.02
CA PHE A 62 -13.00 4.96 -6.21
C PHE A 62 -13.82 4.36 -7.34
N SER A 63 -14.77 5.13 -7.87
CA SER A 63 -15.66 4.72 -8.97
C SER A 63 -16.37 3.36 -8.73
N GLY A 64 -16.83 3.15 -7.49
CA GLY A 64 -17.57 1.96 -7.08
C GLY A 64 -16.70 0.72 -6.82
N LYS A 65 -15.38 0.87 -6.73
CA LYS A 65 -14.45 -0.22 -6.41
C LYS A 65 -13.56 0.15 -5.22
N LYS A 66 -13.28 -0.83 -4.35
CA LYS A 66 -12.27 -0.68 -3.31
C LYS A 66 -10.85 -0.88 -3.86
N ILE A 67 -9.97 0.06 -3.56
CA ILE A 67 -8.54 -0.02 -3.85
C ILE A 67 -7.88 -0.83 -2.74
N THR A 68 -7.22 -1.93 -3.10
CA THR A 68 -6.45 -2.74 -2.17
C THR A 68 -5.08 -2.11 -1.89
N GLN A 69 -4.45 -2.49 -0.77
CA GLN A 69 -3.13 -1.99 -0.38
C GLN A 69 -2.11 -2.18 -1.51
N ALA A 70 -2.07 -3.36 -2.13
CA ALA A 70 -1.18 -3.65 -3.25
C ALA A 70 -1.37 -2.68 -4.44
N GLN A 71 -2.61 -2.28 -4.73
CA GLN A 71 -2.92 -1.32 -5.80
C GLN A 71 -2.49 0.10 -5.42
N ALA A 72 -2.76 0.52 -4.18
CA ALA A 72 -2.28 1.80 -3.68
C ALA A 72 -0.75 1.87 -3.68
N GLU A 73 -0.08 0.75 -3.40
CA GLU A 73 1.38 0.67 -3.41
C GLU A 73 1.96 0.83 -4.82
N LYS A 74 1.37 0.14 -5.79
CA LYS A 74 1.72 0.31 -7.21
C LYS A 74 1.47 1.73 -7.69
N LEU A 75 0.34 2.34 -7.30
CA LEU A 75 0.01 3.72 -7.64
C LEU A 75 1.05 4.70 -7.08
N VAL A 76 1.50 4.51 -5.84
CA VAL A 76 2.49 5.37 -5.18
C VAL A 76 3.89 5.17 -5.80
N LYS A 77 4.29 3.92 -6.11
CA LYS A 77 5.58 3.58 -6.73
C LYS A 77 5.68 4.01 -8.20
N SER A 78 4.68 3.68 -9.00
CA SER A 78 4.69 3.86 -10.47
C SER A 78 3.89 5.07 -10.95
N GLY A 79 3.08 5.71 -10.10
CA GLY A 79 2.10 6.73 -10.51
C GLY A 79 0.85 6.16 -11.20
N LYS A 80 0.74 4.84 -11.33
CA LYS A 80 -0.38 4.12 -11.94
C LYS A 80 -0.63 2.80 -11.21
N THR A 81 -1.89 2.40 -11.07
CA THR A 81 -2.26 1.07 -10.57
C THR A 81 -2.10 0.03 -11.65
N ASP A 82 -2.25 -1.23 -11.26
CA ASP A 82 -2.47 -2.31 -12.20
C ASP A 82 -3.88 -2.19 -12.85
N LEU A 83 -4.17 -3.06 -13.81
CA LEU A 83 -5.47 -3.14 -14.44
C LEU A 83 -6.50 -3.59 -13.39
N ILE A 84 -7.24 -2.63 -12.84
CA ILE A 84 -8.29 -2.93 -11.88
C ILE A 84 -9.56 -3.27 -12.66
N LYS A 85 -10.03 -4.50 -12.40
CA LYS A 85 -11.22 -5.01 -13.05
C LYS A 85 -12.50 -4.62 -12.33
N GLY A 86 -13.52 -4.31 -13.10
CA GLY A 86 -14.86 -4.10 -12.55
C GLY A 86 -15.17 -2.70 -12.04
N PHE A 87 -14.58 -1.64 -12.61
CA PHE A 87 -15.04 -0.27 -12.35
C PHE A 87 -16.45 -0.07 -12.88
N LYS A 88 -17.29 0.61 -12.11
CA LYS A 88 -18.67 0.88 -12.51
C LYS A 88 -18.72 2.04 -13.51
N LYS A 89 -19.35 1.84 -14.67
CA LYS A 89 -19.62 2.91 -15.64
C LYS A 89 -20.85 3.71 -15.20
N LYS A 90 -20.90 4.99 -15.58
CA LYS A 90 -22.14 5.80 -15.49
C LYS A 90 -23.29 5.21 -16.32
N SER A 91 -22.98 4.64 -17.49
CA SER A 91 -23.96 4.07 -18.42
C SER A 91 -24.49 2.68 -18.02
N GLY A 92 -24.09 2.15 -16.85
CA GLY A 92 -24.34 0.76 -16.49
C GLY A 92 -23.25 -0.18 -17.02
N GLY A 93 -23.03 -1.27 -16.29
CA GLY A 93 -21.98 -2.24 -16.56
C GLY A 93 -20.63 -1.90 -15.92
N THR A 94 -19.70 -2.83 -16.07
CA THR A 94 -18.34 -2.75 -15.55
C THR A 94 -17.32 -2.57 -16.67
N TYR A 95 -16.15 -2.03 -16.35
CA TYR A 95 -14.98 -2.05 -17.22
C TYR A 95 -13.71 -2.19 -16.42
N ASP A 96 -12.70 -2.69 -17.10
CA ASP A 96 -11.36 -2.81 -16.58
C ASP A 96 -10.56 -1.59 -17.06
N THR A 97 -9.88 -0.93 -16.14
CA THR A 97 -8.99 0.18 -16.47
C THR A 97 -7.89 0.26 -15.43
N VAL A 98 -6.81 0.96 -15.75
CA VAL A 98 -5.86 1.41 -14.75
C VAL A 98 -6.35 2.71 -14.11
N LEU A 99 -5.97 2.96 -12.87
CA LEU A 99 -6.05 4.26 -12.24
C LEU A 99 -4.68 4.93 -12.36
N VAL A 100 -4.69 6.22 -12.64
CA VAL A 100 -3.48 7.02 -12.69
C VAL A 100 -3.54 8.07 -11.59
N LEU A 101 -2.38 8.39 -11.05
CA LEU A 101 -2.22 9.49 -10.12
C LEU A 101 -2.21 10.78 -10.95
N GLU A 102 -3.36 11.46 -11.02
CA GLU A 102 -3.52 12.71 -11.77
C GLU A 102 -2.70 13.82 -11.11
N ASP A 103 -2.76 13.89 -9.78
CA ASP A 103 -2.02 14.88 -9.02
C ASP A 103 -1.17 14.19 -7.94
N LYS A 104 0.15 14.28 -8.12
CA LYS A 104 1.12 13.66 -7.20
C LYS A 104 1.17 14.38 -5.84
N LYS A 105 0.78 15.65 -5.75
CA LYS A 105 0.85 16.45 -4.51
C LYS A 105 -0.34 16.20 -3.59
N THR A 106 -1.54 16.13 -4.16
CA THR A 106 -2.81 15.97 -3.44
C THR A 106 -3.30 14.52 -3.41
N GLY A 107 -2.72 13.63 -4.23
CA GLY A 107 -3.14 12.23 -4.30
C GLY A 107 -4.40 12.01 -5.15
N LYS A 108 -4.79 13.01 -5.96
CA LYS A 108 -6.00 12.93 -6.78
C LYS A 108 -5.85 11.81 -7.80
N LEU A 109 -6.81 10.89 -7.78
CA LEU A 109 -6.89 9.79 -8.74
C LEU A 109 -7.66 10.22 -9.97
N GLY A 110 -7.14 9.87 -11.13
CA GLY A 110 -7.79 10.03 -12.42
C GLY A 110 -7.86 8.69 -13.16
N PHE A 111 -8.66 8.69 -14.20
CA PHE A 111 -8.55 7.66 -15.24
C PHE A 111 -7.54 8.13 -16.27
N PRO A 112 -6.74 7.22 -16.86
CA PRO A 112 -5.92 7.60 -18.00
C PRO A 112 -6.85 8.19 -19.06
N ALA A 113 -6.45 9.29 -19.69
CA ALA A 113 -7.18 9.83 -20.83
C ALA A 113 -7.26 8.71 -21.87
N ARG A 114 -8.45 8.13 -22.05
CA ARG A 114 -8.67 7.15 -23.11
C ARG A 114 -8.37 7.87 -24.42
N ALA A 115 -7.30 7.47 -25.10
CA ALA A 115 -7.16 7.72 -26.51
C ALA A 115 -8.40 7.10 -27.17
N LYS A 116 -9.34 7.94 -27.60
CA LYS A 116 -10.43 7.53 -28.48
C LYS A 116 -9.73 7.03 -29.75
N LYS A 117 -9.80 5.74 -30.02
CA LYS A 117 -9.52 5.18 -31.33
C LYS A 117 -10.84 5.02 -32.06
#